data_AF-A0A920SAS3-F1
#
_entry.id   AF-A0A920SAS3-F1
#
_cell.length_a   1.000
_cell.length_b   1.000
_cell.length_c   1.000
_cell.angle_alpha   90.00
_cell.angle_beta   90.00
_cell.angle_gamma   90.00
#
_symmetry.space_group_name_H-M   'P 1'
#
loop_
_entity.id
_entity.type
_entity.pdbx_description
1 polymer ?
#
loop_
_entity_poly.entity_id
_entity_poly.type
_entity_poly.pdbx_seq_one_letter_code
_entity_poly.pdbx_strand_id
1 'polypeptide(L)'
;MADTRPVAWLLTFIPTKRGNAKRYPVHSLPKRINTCTQSCNNRRSSQEPCNIQRFLRPDLFLRILEPGWRSPVYKTNSSVSRDSYNEANKVHFFYVNAGEEIGRVEIPKWVAQNRTLLSLTHSLIWDQCKRGQGYPVAISESHEQAVVSAGDRRVFRRMLTESLERRGLSAATSQKDRSKRSPWV
;
A
#
# COMPACT_ATOMS: atom_id res chain seq x y z
N MET A 1 21.77 21.43 -20.79
CA MET A 1 21.05 21.76 -19.55
C MET A 1 20.01 20.67 -19.31
N ALA A 2 20.33 19.69 -18.47
CA ALA A 2 19.45 18.58 -18.15
C ALA A 2 18.64 18.95 -16.89
N ASP A 3 17.34 19.14 -17.05
CA ASP A 3 16.42 19.50 -15.98
C ASP A 3 16.02 18.21 -15.23
N THR A 4 16.78 17.86 -14.19
CA THR A 4 16.46 16.76 -13.28
C THR A 4 15.37 17.21 -12.32
N ARG A 5 14.12 16.93 -12.67
CA ARG A 5 13.00 17.01 -11.72
C ARG A 5 13.14 15.92 -10.65
N PRO A 6 13.05 16.25 -9.35
CA PRO A 6 13.12 15.25 -8.29
C PRO A 6 11.85 14.39 -8.36
N VAL A 7 12.00 13.15 -8.84
CA VAL A 7 10.90 12.17 -8.83
C VAL A 7 10.85 11.59 -7.43
N ALA A 8 9.96 12.11 -6.59
CA ALA A 8 9.61 11.48 -5.33
C ALA A 8 8.80 10.20 -5.66
N TRP A 9 9.50 9.06 -5.68
CA TRP A 9 8.90 7.75 -5.86
C TRP A 9 8.17 7.36 -4.57
N LEU A 10 6.88 7.68 -4.46
CA LEU A 10 5.99 7.06 -3.48
C LEU A 10 5.68 5.64 -3.95
N LEU A 11 6.58 4.70 -3.65
CA LEU A 11 6.30 3.28 -3.74
C LEU A 11 5.46 2.88 -2.52
N THR A 12 4.14 2.93 -2.66
CA THR A 12 3.24 2.38 -1.64
C THR A 12 3.16 0.87 -1.82
N PHE A 13 3.98 0.12 -1.10
CA PHE A 13 3.81 -1.33 -0.94
C PHE A 13 2.76 -1.54 0.15
N ILE A 14 1.61 -2.10 -0.22
CA ILE A 14 0.54 -2.40 0.73
C ILE A 14 0.59 -3.91 1.01
N PRO A 15 1.18 -4.35 2.15
CA PRO A 15 1.13 -5.75 2.52
C PRO A 15 -0.32 -6.15 2.81
N THR A 16 -0.84 -7.14 2.09
CA THR A 16 -2.14 -7.72 2.42
C THR A 16 -2.02 -8.55 3.70
N LYS A 17 -2.53 -8.02 4.81
CA LYS A 17 -2.66 -8.76 6.08
C LYS A 17 -3.36 -10.10 5.82
N ARG A 18 -2.74 -11.23 6.25
CA ARG A 18 -3.39 -12.54 6.34
C ARG A 18 -4.57 -12.44 7.31
N GLY A 19 -5.74 -12.07 6.81
CA GLY A 19 -7.01 -12.26 7.51
C GLY A 19 -7.47 -13.70 7.33
N ASN A 20 -7.87 -14.36 8.41
CA ASN A 20 -8.34 -15.74 8.45
C ASN A 20 -9.25 -16.08 7.26
N ALA A 21 -8.68 -16.75 6.26
CA ALA A 21 -9.37 -17.10 5.04
C ALA A 21 -10.29 -18.28 5.33
N LYS A 22 -11.60 -18.01 5.46
CA LYS A 22 -12.61 -19.05 5.33
C LYS A 22 -12.47 -19.65 3.93
N ARG A 23 -12.06 -20.92 3.85
CA ARG A 23 -12.01 -21.72 2.62
C ARG A 23 -13.43 -21.86 2.09
N TYR A 24 -13.71 -21.24 0.95
CA TYR A 24 -14.89 -21.57 0.15
C TYR A 24 -14.43 -22.39 -1.06
N PRO A 25 -15.05 -23.55 -1.32
CA PRO A 25 -14.65 -24.40 -2.44
C PRO A 25 -14.85 -23.67 -3.77
N VAL A 26 -13.85 -23.78 -4.64
CA VAL A 26 -13.89 -23.27 -6.01
C VAL A 26 -14.74 -24.24 -6.83
N HIS A 27 -16.05 -24.01 -6.83
CA HIS A 27 -16.94 -24.65 -7.78
C HIS A 27 -17.83 -23.60 -8.46
N SER A 28 -17.94 -23.75 -9.78
CA SER A 28 -18.61 -22.88 -10.77
C SER A 28 -17.84 -21.61 -11.19
N LEU A 29 -17.19 -21.70 -12.36
CA LEU A 29 -17.08 -20.54 -13.25
C LEU A 29 -18.50 -20.12 -13.66
N PRO A 30 -18.92 -18.85 -13.53
CA PRO A 30 -20.11 -18.39 -14.21
C PRO A 30 -19.80 -18.21 -15.70
N LYS A 31 -20.82 -18.50 -16.50
CA LYS A 31 -20.86 -18.44 -17.97
C LYS A 31 -20.23 -17.16 -18.56
N ARG A 32 -19.85 -17.28 -19.84
CA ARG A 32 -19.29 -16.25 -20.73
C ARG A 32 -19.71 -14.81 -20.34
N ILE A 33 -18.72 -13.92 -20.24
CA ILE A 33 -18.79 -12.49 -19.89
C ILE A 33 -19.89 -11.72 -20.66
N ASN A 34 -20.31 -12.21 -21.83
CA ASN A 34 -21.22 -11.53 -22.74
C ASN A 34 -22.72 -11.61 -22.35
N THR A 35 -23.10 -12.43 -21.37
CA THR A 35 -24.51 -12.56 -20.94
C THR A 35 -24.93 -11.60 -19.82
N CYS A 36 -24.02 -10.79 -19.29
CA CYS A 36 -24.32 -9.94 -18.13
C CYS A 36 -25.13 -8.68 -18.47
N THR A 37 -25.17 -8.27 -19.74
CA THR A 37 -25.89 -7.07 -20.19
C THR A 37 -27.39 -7.29 -20.38
N GLN A 38 -27.85 -8.52 -20.65
CA GLN A 38 -29.28 -8.78 -20.90
C GLN A 38 -30.09 -9.10 -19.64
N SER A 39 -29.45 -9.66 -18.59
CA SER A 39 -30.17 -10.14 -17.40
C SER A 39 -30.03 -9.26 -16.16
N CYS A 40 -29.17 -8.24 -16.18
CA CYS A 40 -28.95 -7.33 -15.05
C CYS A 40 -29.58 -5.95 -15.31
N ASN A 41 -30.83 -5.93 -15.77
CA ASN A 41 -31.57 -4.67 -15.88
C ASN A 41 -32.21 -4.33 -14.52
N ASN A 42 -31.54 -3.45 -13.78
CA ASN A 42 -32.09 -2.62 -12.71
C ASN A 42 -32.67 -3.29 -11.43
N ARG A 43 -32.48 -4.59 -11.22
CA ARG A 43 -32.65 -5.18 -9.88
C ARG A 43 -31.28 -5.40 -9.25
N ARG A 44 -30.96 -4.63 -8.21
CA ARG A 44 -29.89 -4.93 -7.26
C ARG A 44 -30.20 -6.32 -6.70
N SER A 45 -29.58 -7.36 -7.25
CA SER A 45 -29.73 -8.70 -6.71
C SER A 45 -29.12 -8.71 -5.31
N SER A 46 -29.91 -9.08 -4.31
CA SER A 46 -29.50 -9.36 -2.94
C SER A 46 -28.60 -10.61 -2.82
N GLN A 47 -28.16 -11.15 -3.95
CA GLN A 47 -27.05 -12.06 -4.09
C GLN A 47 -26.02 -11.36 -4.98
N GLU A 48 -24.85 -11.04 -4.44
CA GLU A 48 -23.75 -10.40 -5.19
C GLU A 48 -22.80 -11.45 -5.78
N PRO A 49 -22.84 -11.75 -7.10
CA PRO A 49 -21.73 -12.50 -7.71
C PRO A 49 -21.02 -11.81 -8.89
N CYS A 50 -21.30 -10.55 -9.24
CA CYS A 50 -20.67 -9.89 -10.41
C CYS A 50 -19.74 -8.70 -10.08
N ASN A 51 -19.09 -8.68 -8.91
CA ASN A 51 -18.05 -7.66 -8.68
C ASN A 51 -16.71 -8.12 -9.27
N ILE A 52 -16.27 -7.49 -10.37
CA ILE A 52 -14.97 -7.73 -11.01
C ILE A 52 -13.80 -7.56 -10.02
N GLN A 53 -13.97 -6.75 -8.97
CA GLN A 53 -12.97 -6.60 -7.90
C GLN A 53 -12.65 -7.92 -7.18
N ARG A 54 -13.56 -8.90 -7.20
CA ARG A 54 -13.32 -10.24 -6.64
C ARG A 54 -12.28 -11.04 -7.43
N PHE A 55 -12.02 -10.71 -8.70
CA PHE A 55 -10.98 -11.35 -9.52
C PHE A 55 -9.61 -10.68 -9.39
N LEU A 56 -9.53 -9.45 -8.87
CA LEU A 56 -8.27 -8.71 -8.66
C LEU A 56 -7.74 -8.90 -7.23
N ARG A 57 -7.95 -10.10 -6.69
CA ARG A 57 -7.60 -10.46 -5.33
C ARG A 57 -6.16 -10.97 -5.30
N PRO A 58 -5.28 -10.47 -4.42
CA PRO A 58 -3.88 -10.93 -4.38
C PRO A 58 -3.75 -12.43 -4.10
N ASP A 59 -4.69 -13.03 -3.36
CA ASP A 59 -4.74 -14.47 -3.11
C ASP A 59 -4.92 -15.33 -4.37
N LEU A 60 -5.55 -14.79 -5.42
CA LEU A 60 -5.66 -15.48 -6.70
C LEU A 60 -4.31 -15.54 -7.42
N PHE A 61 -3.54 -14.44 -7.37
CA PHE A 61 -2.27 -14.34 -8.08
C PHE A 61 -1.17 -15.20 -7.46
N LEU A 62 -1.27 -15.57 -6.18
CA LEU A 62 -0.37 -16.56 -5.56
C LEU A 62 -0.38 -17.91 -6.28
N ARG A 63 -1.49 -18.29 -6.92
CA ARG A 63 -1.62 -19.57 -7.63
C ARG A 63 -1.30 -19.49 -9.11
N ILE A 64 -1.22 -18.28 -9.67
CA ILE A 64 -1.11 -18.03 -11.11
C ILE A 64 0.28 -17.52 -11.47
N LEU A 65 0.87 -16.67 -10.64
CA LEU A 65 2.18 -16.06 -10.90
C LEU A 65 3.28 -16.88 -10.24
N GLU A 66 4.31 -17.23 -11.01
CA GLU A 66 5.55 -17.76 -10.47
C GLU A 66 6.35 -16.66 -9.75
N PRO A 67 7.24 -17.01 -8.80
CA PRO A 67 8.13 -16.04 -8.16
C PRO A 67 8.91 -15.19 -9.16
N GLY A 68 8.87 -13.87 -8.98
CA GLY A 68 9.49 -12.89 -9.88
C GLY A 68 8.65 -12.47 -11.08
N TRP A 69 7.46 -13.05 -11.26
CA TRP A 69 6.52 -12.64 -12.30
C TRP A 69 5.56 -11.56 -11.81
N ARG A 70 5.06 -10.76 -12.75
CA ARG A 70 4.05 -9.73 -12.50
C ARG A 70 2.78 -9.95 -13.32
N SER A 71 1.67 -9.47 -12.77
CA SER A 71 0.40 -9.38 -13.49
C SER A 71 0.45 -8.31 -14.60
N PRO A 72 -0.57 -8.27 -15.46
CA PRO A 72 -0.91 -7.08 -16.24
C PRO A 72 -1.10 -5.84 -15.35
N VAL A 73 -1.03 -4.66 -15.96
CA VAL A 73 -1.26 -3.38 -15.28
C VAL A 73 -2.74 -3.05 -15.30
N TYR A 74 -3.27 -2.64 -14.15
CA TYR A 74 -4.66 -2.29 -13.91
C TYR A 74 -4.80 -0.81 -13.55
N LYS A 75 -5.96 -0.24 -13.81
CA LYS A 75 -6.32 1.11 -13.36
C LYS A 75 -6.91 1.04 -11.96
N THR A 76 -6.50 1.94 -11.06
CA THR A 76 -7.14 2.03 -9.75
C THR A 76 -8.53 2.67 -9.90
N ASN A 77 -9.49 2.21 -9.09
CA ASN A 77 -10.84 2.79 -9.03
C ASN A 77 -11.06 3.63 -7.75
N SER A 78 -9.98 4.04 -7.07
CA SER A 78 -10.10 4.88 -5.88
C SER A 78 -10.62 6.27 -6.24
N SER A 79 -11.55 6.79 -5.43
CA SER A 79 -12.05 8.17 -5.56
C SER A 79 -10.90 9.16 -5.53
N VAL A 80 -9.94 8.99 -4.62
CA VAL A 80 -8.75 9.85 -4.53
C VAL A 80 -7.98 9.90 -5.85
N SER A 81 -7.74 8.76 -6.52
CA SER A 81 -7.08 8.77 -7.83
C SER A 81 -7.92 9.48 -8.89
N ARG A 82 -9.24 9.33 -8.86
CA ARG A 82 -10.14 9.90 -9.88
C ARG A 82 -10.39 11.40 -9.67
N ASP A 83 -10.45 11.85 -8.44
CA ASP A 83 -10.98 13.17 -8.10
C ASP A 83 -9.87 14.14 -7.72
N SER A 84 -8.76 13.66 -7.13
CA SER A 84 -7.69 14.52 -6.61
C SER A 84 -6.46 14.63 -7.52
N TYR A 85 -6.18 13.62 -8.35
CA TYR A 85 -5.00 13.62 -9.23
C TYR A 85 -5.35 14.02 -10.66
N ASN A 86 -4.44 14.74 -11.33
CA ASN A 86 -4.55 15.04 -12.75
C ASN A 86 -4.46 13.77 -13.63
N GLU A 87 -4.82 13.89 -14.91
CA GLU A 87 -4.84 12.74 -15.83
C GLU A 87 -3.48 12.05 -16.01
N ALA A 88 -2.38 12.80 -15.95
CA ALA A 88 -1.02 12.26 -16.07
C ALA A 88 -0.60 11.46 -14.81
N ASN A 89 -1.10 11.84 -13.64
CA ASN A 89 -0.76 11.25 -12.34
C ASN A 89 -1.82 10.26 -11.84
N LYS A 90 -2.76 9.83 -12.69
CA LYS A 90 -3.69 8.75 -12.33
C LYS A 90 -2.91 7.49 -11.96
N VAL A 91 -3.32 6.86 -10.87
CA VAL A 91 -2.62 5.72 -10.31
C VAL A 91 -3.06 4.43 -11.01
N HIS A 92 -2.07 3.67 -11.46
CA HIS A 92 -2.19 2.32 -11.97
C HIS A 92 -1.50 1.38 -11.00
N PHE A 93 -1.77 0.08 -11.09
CA PHE A 93 -1.13 -0.89 -10.23
C PHE A 93 -0.95 -2.22 -10.93
N PHE A 94 0.00 -3.02 -10.45
CA PHE A 94 0.13 -4.42 -10.81
C PHE A 94 0.49 -5.24 -9.57
N TYR A 95 0.27 -6.54 -9.64
CA TYR A 95 0.69 -7.49 -8.62
C TYR A 95 2.02 -8.13 -9.04
N VAL A 96 2.93 -8.31 -8.08
CA VAL A 96 4.19 -9.03 -8.27
C VAL A 96 4.29 -10.15 -7.26
N ASN A 97 4.71 -11.33 -7.70
CA ASN A 97 5.06 -12.41 -6.78
C ASN A 97 6.48 -12.20 -6.29
N ALA A 98 6.62 -11.79 -5.03
CA ALA A 98 7.90 -11.58 -4.38
C ALA A 98 8.53 -12.88 -3.84
N GLY A 99 7.95 -14.05 -4.15
CA GLY A 99 8.41 -15.36 -3.70
C GLY A 99 7.62 -15.83 -2.49
N GLU A 100 7.69 -15.09 -1.39
CA GLU A 100 6.97 -15.38 -0.14
C GLU A 100 5.54 -14.82 -0.13
N GLU A 101 5.34 -13.65 -0.75
CA GLU A 101 4.05 -12.99 -0.81
C GLU A 101 3.79 -12.29 -2.14
N ILE A 102 2.52 -11.98 -2.39
CA ILE A 102 2.11 -11.14 -3.51
C ILE A 102 2.07 -9.68 -3.04
N GLY A 103 2.94 -8.87 -3.62
CA GLY A 103 2.96 -7.43 -3.43
C GLY A 103 2.07 -6.71 -4.43
N ARG A 104 1.35 -5.68 -3.97
CA ARG A 104 0.71 -4.70 -4.86
C ARG A 104 1.66 -3.51 -5.04
N VAL A 105 2.02 -3.23 -6.28
CA VAL A 105 2.85 -2.09 -6.65
C VAL A 105 1.97 -1.07 -7.35
N GLU A 106 1.92 0.15 -6.81
CA GLU A 106 1.22 1.28 -7.43
C GLU A 106 2.22 2.17 -8.16
N ILE A 107 1.85 2.59 -9.37
CA ILE A 107 2.67 3.40 -10.26
C ILE A 107 1.80 4.46 -10.95
N PRO A 108 2.36 5.62 -11.31
CA PRO A 108 1.62 6.61 -12.07
C PRO A 108 1.41 6.17 -13.53
N LYS A 109 0.39 6.72 -14.19
CA LYS A 109 0.00 6.39 -15.57
C LYS A 109 1.14 6.49 -16.58
N TRP A 110 1.99 7.50 -16.47
CA TRP A 110 3.12 7.68 -17.39
C TRP A 110 4.17 6.57 -17.28
N VAL A 111 4.38 5.98 -16.09
CA VAL A 111 5.21 4.77 -15.92
C VAL A 111 4.51 3.57 -16.53
N ALA A 112 3.20 3.44 -16.30
CA ALA A 112 2.41 2.33 -16.84
C ALA A 112 2.39 2.29 -18.38
N GLN A 113 2.45 3.44 -19.04
CA GLN A 113 2.44 3.56 -20.50
C GLN A 113 3.81 3.33 -21.13
N ASN A 114 4.91 3.56 -20.41
CA ASN A 114 6.26 3.37 -20.91
C ASN A 114 6.81 2.00 -20.50
N ARG A 115 6.98 1.10 -21.49
CA ARG A 115 7.45 -0.28 -21.26
C ARG A 115 8.81 -0.34 -20.58
N THR A 116 9.74 0.55 -20.94
CA THR A 116 11.10 0.59 -20.37
C THR A 116 11.04 0.95 -18.89
N LEU A 117 10.29 1.99 -18.53
CA LEU A 117 10.15 2.42 -17.14
C LEU A 117 9.39 1.39 -16.29
N LEU A 118 8.36 0.77 -16.86
CA LEU A 118 7.62 -0.30 -16.20
C LEU A 118 8.51 -1.51 -15.91
N SER A 119 9.32 -1.92 -16.90
CA SER A 119 10.25 -3.04 -16.73
C SER A 119 11.33 -2.71 -15.70
N LEU A 120 11.88 -1.50 -15.74
CA LEU A 120 12.87 -1.06 -14.76
C LEU A 120 12.30 -1.07 -13.34
N THR A 121 11.10 -0.49 -13.14
CA THR A 121 10.40 -0.49 -11.85
C THR A 121 10.21 -1.90 -11.33
N HIS A 122 9.73 -2.81 -12.18
CA HIS A 122 9.55 -4.21 -11.82
C HIS A 122 10.86 -4.88 -11.40
N SER A 123 11.93 -4.73 -12.20
CA SER A 123 13.22 -5.34 -11.92
C SER A 123 13.84 -4.83 -10.61
N LEU A 124 13.73 -3.53 -10.33
CA LEU A 124 14.23 -2.94 -9.09
C LEU A 124 13.48 -3.46 -7.86
N ILE A 125 12.15 -3.52 -7.93
CA ILE A 125 11.34 -4.05 -6.82
C ILE A 125 11.67 -5.51 -6.57
N TRP A 126 11.80 -6.31 -7.63
CA TRP A 126 12.13 -7.72 -7.52
C TRP A 126 13.53 -7.94 -6.92
N ASP A 127 14.53 -7.15 -7.32
CA ASP A 127 15.87 -7.18 -6.72
C ASP A 127 15.82 -6.90 -5.21
N GLN A 128 15.09 -5.87 -4.80
CA GLN A 128 14.93 -5.53 -3.38
C GLN A 128 14.21 -6.64 -2.60
N CYS A 129 13.16 -7.22 -3.16
CA CYS A 129 12.48 -8.37 -2.56
C CYS A 129 13.40 -9.58 -2.43
N LYS A 130 14.21 -9.89 -3.44
CA LYS A 130 15.19 -10.99 -3.34
C LYS A 130 16.18 -10.81 -2.20
N ARG A 131 16.67 -9.57 -2.03
CA ARG A 131 17.63 -9.23 -0.96
C ARG A 131 16.98 -9.26 0.43
N GLY A 132 15.69 -8.95 0.53
CA GLY A 132 14.93 -8.91 1.79
C GLY A 132 13.99 -10.08 2.00
N GLN A 133 14.31 -11.26 1.46
CA GLN A 133 13.56 -12.51 1.69
C GLN A 133 12.06 -12.41 1.36
N GLY A 134 11.73 -11.78 0.24
CA GLY A 134 10.36 -11.60 -0.22
C GLY A 134 9.75 -10.24 0.12
N TYR A 135 10.43 -9.40 0.88
CA TYR A 135 10.00 -8.03 1.16
C TYR A 135 11.08 -7.00 0.77
N PRO A 136 10.73 -5.82 0.22
CA PRO A 136 11.72 -4.83 -0.16
C PRO A 136 12.52 -4.33 1.05
N VAL A 137 13.85 -4.53 1.04
CA VAL A 137 14.77 -4.12 2.12
C VAL A 137 14.58 -2.65 2.48
N ALA A 138 14.53 -1.76 1.48
CA ALA A 138 14.37 -0.32 1.71
C ALA A 138 13.12 0.02 2.53
N ILE A 139 12.02 -0.73 2.37
CA ILE A 139 10.78 -0.49 3.12
C ILE A 139 10.90 -1.05 4.54
N SER A 140 11.55 -2.22 4.72
CA SER A 140 11.84 -2.76 6.06
C SER A 140 12.69 -1.79 6.86
N GLU A 141 13.82 -1.35 6.31
CA GLU A 141 14.71 -0.37 6.93
C GLU A 141 13.97 0.93 7.28
N SER A 142 13.16 1.44 6.35
CA SER A 142 12.36 2.65 6.59
C SER A 142 11.36 2.46 7.73
N HIS A 143 10.77 1.27 7.86
CA HIS A 143 9.87 0.96 8.97
C HIS A 143 10.60 0.96 10.31
N GLU A 144 11.78 0.36 10.36
CA GLU A 144 12.61 0.32 11.58
C GLU A 144 13.09 1.71 11.98
N GLN A 145 13.56 2.52 11.02
CA GLN A 145 14.05 3.87 11.26
C GLN A 145 12.94 4.87 11.64
N ALA A 146 11.70 4.63 11.19
CA ALA A 146 10.56 5.50 11.53
C ALA A 146 10.03 5.29 12.96
N VAL A 147 10.54 4.30 13.70
CA VAL A 147 10.08 4.02 15.07
C VAL A 147 10.56 5.10 16.04
N VAL A 148 9.66 6.00 16.44
CA VAL A 148 9.92 6.97 17.51
C VAL A 148 9.73 6.29 18.86
N SER A 149 10.84 6.01 19.56
CA SER A 149 10.83 5.31 20.84
C SER A 149 10.29 6.17 21.99
N ALA A 150 9.97 5.54 23.12
CA ALA A 150 9.60 6.27 24.33
C ALA A 150 10.74 7.14 24.87
N GLY A 151 12.00 6.73 24.65
CA GLY A 151 13.19 7.52 24.98
C GLY A 151 13.27 8.80 24.16
N ASP A 152 13.12 8.68 22.84
CA ASP A 152 13.18 9.82 21.91
C ASP A 152 12.11 10.86 22.24
N ARG A 153 10.89 10.40 22.55
CA ARG A 153 9.79 11.29 22.99
C ARG A 153 10.11 12.03 24.28
N ARG A 154 10.81 11.39 25.23
CA ARG A 154 11.22 12.05 26.48
C ARG A 154 12.30 13.10 26.21
N VAL A 155 13.30 12.77 25.40
CA VAL A 155 14.38 13.69 25.02
C VAL A 155 13.82 14.90 24.29
N PHE A 156 13.00 14.67 23.26
CA PHE A 156 12.34 15.74 22.51
C PHE A 156 11.50 16.63 23.43
N ARG A 157 10.71 16.03 24.32
CA ARG A 157 9.89 16.81 25.26
C ARG A 157 10.75 17.64 26.21
N ARG A 158 11.86 17.09 26.72
CA ARG A 158 12.79 17.85 27.58
C ARG A 158 13.38 19.05 26.82
N MET A 159 13.87 18.85 25.60
CA MET A 159 14.41 19.94 24.77
C MET A 159 13.36 21.02 24.49
N LEU A 160 12.11 20.60 24.24
CA LEU A 160 10.99 21.52 24.04
C LEU A 160 10.70 22.32 25.31
N THR A 161 10.60 21.66 26.46
CA THR A 161 10.39 22.30 27.77
C THR A 161 11.50 23.32 28.07
N GLU A 162 12.77 22.94 27.95
CA GLU A 162 13.92 23.84 28.17
C GLU A 162 13.92 25.04 27.20
N SER A 163 13.42 24.87 25.97
CA SER A 163 13.33 25.95 24.99
C SER A 163 12.18 26.92 25.27
N LEU A 164 11.06 26.42 25.82
CA LEU A 164 9.93 27.23 26.25
C LEU A 164 10.27 28.03 27.52
N GLU A 165 10.89 27.38 28.51
CA GLU A 165 11.31 28.01 29.76
C GLU A 165 12.30 29.15 29.53
N ARG A 166 13.26 28.98 28.61
CA ARG A 166 14.18 30.05 28.18
C ARG A 166 13.48 31.28 27.61
N ARG A 167 12.25 31.15 27.11
CA ARG A 167 11.43 32.25 26.59
C ARG A 167 10.37 32.72 27.60
N GLY A 168 10.43 32.24 28.84
CA GLY A 168 9.46 32.57 29.89
C GLY A 168 8.09 31.93 29.69
N LEU A 169 7.96 30.93 28.81
CA LEU A 169 6.71 30.24 28.53
C LEU A 169 6.57 28.98 29.41
N SER A 170 5.39 28.79 29.99
CA SER A 170 5.09 27.62 30.82
C SER A 170 5.01 26.33 29.99
N ALA A 171 5.76 25.31 30.40
CA ALA A 171 5.72 23.97 29.82
C ALA A 171 4.77 23.03 30.57
N ALA A 172 3.53 23.46 30.81
CA ALA A 172 2.54 22.67 31.54
C ALA A 172 2.28 21.30 30.86
N THR A 173 2.43 20.21 31.60
CA THR A 173 2.15 18.85 31.12
C THR A 173 0.71 18.43 31.43
N SER A 174 0.07 17.70 30.51
CA SER A 174 -1.30 17.19 30.68
C SER A 174 -1.47 16.28 31.91
N GLN A 175 -2.64 16.35 32.57
CA GLN A 175 -3.06 15.42 33.62
C GLN A 175 -3.00 13.94 33.18
N LYS A 176 -3.20 13.67 31.88
CA LYS A 176 -3.10 12.32 31.29
C LYS A 176 -1.66 11.80 31.22
N ASP A 177 -0.66 12.67 31.17
CA ASP A 177 0.75 12.26 31.28
C ASP A 177 1.14 12.03 32.74
N ARG A 178 0.56 12.77 33.68
CA ARG A 178 0.74 12.52 35.13
C ARG A 178 0.21 11.14 35.51
N SER A 179 -1.01 10.79 35.09
CA SER A 179 -1.60 9.49 35.41
C SER A 179 -0.87 8.29 34.80
N LYS A 180 -0.12 8.48 33.70
CA LYS A 180 0.73 7.43 33.11
C LYS A 180 2.09 7.26 33.81
N ARG A 181 2.48 8.23 34.64
CA ARG A 181 3.78 8.24 35.36
C ARG A 181 3.62 7.85 36.83
N SER A 182 2.43 8.01 37.39
CA SER A 182 2.10 7.57 38.74
C SER A 182 1.48 6.17 38.68
N PRO A 183 2.04 5.15 39.36
CA PRO A 183 1.30 3.93 39.65
C PRO A 183 0.02 4.28 40.41
N TRP A 184 -1.06 3.52 40.20
CA TRP A 184 -2.24 3.61 41.06
C TRP A 184 -1.80 3.26 42.48
N VAL A 185 -1.89 4.22 43.39
CA VAL A 185 -1.80 4.00 44.85
C VAL A 185 -3.19 3.63 45.33
#